data_AF-A0A180ET43-F1
#
_entry.id   AF-A0A180ET43-F1
#
_cell.length_a   1.000
_cell.length_b   1.000
_cell.length_c   1.000
_cell.angle_alpha   90.00
_cell.angle_beta   90.00
_cell.angle_gamma   90.00
#
_symmetry.space_group_name_H-M   'P 1'
#
loop_
_entity.id
_entity.type
_entity.pdbx_description
1 polymer ?
#
loop_
_entity_poly.entity_id
_entity_poly.type
_entity_poly.pdbx_seq_one_letter_code
_entity_poly.pdbx_strand_id
1 'polypeptide(L)' 'MGHLFSIGHGNKDIELFIQELKSFNIGFLIDIRTTPFSKWNPKFNQDMLKFLLTEQGIKYIIWGKN' A
#
# COMPACT_ATOMS: atom_id res chain seq x y z
N MET A 1 -23.10 -0.39 -5.23
CA MET A 1 -22.33 -1.09 -4.18
C MET A 1 -20.85 -0.79 -4.39
N GLY A 2 -20.10 -0.50 -3.34
CA GLY A 2 -18.62 -0.45 -3.39
C GLY A 2 -18.02 -1.80 -3.04
N HIS A 3 -16.78 -2.06 -3.47
CA HIS A 3 -16.02 -3.25 -3.08
C HIS A 3 -14.98 -2.87 -2.02
N LEU A 4 -14.85 -3.70 -1.00
CA LEU A 4 -13.79 -3.60 0.00
C LEU A 4 -12.88 -4.82 -0.14
N PHE A 5 -11.58 -4.56 -0.24
CA PHE A 5 -10.55 -5.58 -0.34
C PHE A 5 -9.57 -5.43 0.82
N SER A 6 -8.92 -6.53 1.19
CA SER A 6 -7.80 -6.55 2.12
C SER A 6 -6.57 -7.12 1.43
N ILE A 7 -5.41 -6.55 1.69
CA ILE A 7 -4.14 -7.04 1.15
C ILE A 7 -3.04 -6.92 2.21
N GLY A 8 -2.15 -7.90 2.23
CA GLY A 8 -0.89 -7.86 2.97
C GLY A 8 0.28 -8.01 2.00
N HIS A 9 1.44 -7.45 2.35
CA HIS A 9 2.62 -7.51 1.49
C HIS A 9 3.55 -8.70 1.80
N GLY A 10 3.65 -9.16 3.05
CA GLY A 10 4.59 -10.23 3.42
C GLY A 10 6.03 -9.94 2.93
N ASN A 11 6.62 -10.87 2.19
CA ASN A 11 7.91 -10.73 1.49
C ASN A 11 7.76 -10.48 -0.02
N LYS A 12 6.60 -10.00 -0.48
CA LYS A 12 6.40 -9.65 -1.89
C LYS A 12 7.31 -8.51 -2.29
N ASP A 13 7.77 -8.54 -3.54
CA ASP A 13 8.39 -7.39 -4.18
C ASP A 13 7.35 -6.27 -4.41
N ILE A 14 7.77 -5.00 -4.39
CA ILE A 14 6.80 -3.88 -4.43
C ILE A 14 6.13 -3.81 -5.80
N GLU A 15 6.83 -4.18 -6.86
CA GLU A 15 6.36 -4.14 -8.23
C GLU A 15 5.20 -5.14 -8.41
N LEU A 16 5.33 -6.36 -7.84
CA LEU A 16 4.26 -7.35 -7.83
C LEU A 16 3.06 -6.87 -7.00
N PHE A 17 3.30 -6.27 -5.83
CA PHE A 17 2.23 -5.72 -5.00
C PHE A 17 1.44 -4.63 -5.72
N ILE A 18 2.12 -3.71 -6.42
CA ILE A 18 1.48 -2.67 -7.23
C ILE A 18 0.67 -3.27 -8.39
N GLN A 19 1.20 -4.31 -9.05
CA GLN A 19 0.49 -5.01 -10.11
C GLN A 19 -0.80 -5.67 -9.60
N GLU A 20 -0.78 -6.28 -8.41
CA GLU A 20 -1.99 -6.81 -7.78
C GLU A 20 -3.02 -5.71 -7.50
N LEU A 21 -2.60 -4.54 -7.01
CA LEU A 21 -3.53 -3.42 -6.81
C LEU A 21 -4.17 -2.97 -8.13
N LYS A 22 -3.37 -2.90 -9.20
CA LYS A 22 -3.86 -2.50 -10.53
C LYS A 22 -4.79 -3.52 -11.15
N SER A 23 -4.55 -4.83 -10.99
CA SER A 23 -5.39 -5.87 -11.58
C SER A 23 -6.82 -5.87 -11.02
N PHE A 24 -7.00 -5.37 -9.79
CA PHE A 24 -8.31 -5.14 -9.17
C PHE A 24 -8.82 -3.70 -9.31
N ASN A 25 -8.17 -2.86 -10.12
CA ASN A 25 -8.50 -1.45 -10.31
C ASN A 25 -8.57 -0.65 -8.99
N ILE A 26 -7.68 -0.95 -8.03
CA ILE A 26 -7.65 -0.26 -6.74
C ILE A 26 -7.10 1.16 -6.90
N GLY A 27 -7.94 2.16 -6.64
CA GLY A 27 -7.54 3.58 -6.64
C GLY A 27 -7.14 4.13 -5.27
N PHE A 28 -7.44 3.42 -4.19
CA PHE A 28 -7.18 3.85 -2.81
C PHE A 28 -6.64 2.70 -1.97
N LEU A 29 -5.52 2.91 -1.29
CA LEU A 29 -4.97 2.01 -0.29
C LEU A 29 -4.98 2.71 1.07
N ILE A 30 -5.71 2.13 2.03
CA ILE A 30 -5.76 2.60 3.41
C ILE A 30 -4.83 1.71 4.23
N ASP A 31 -3.76 2.29 4.76
CA ASP A 31 -2.82 1.62 5.64
C ASP A 31 -3.26 1.76 7.10
N ILE A 32 -3.66 0.63 7.67
CA ILE A 32 -4.13 0.52 9.07
C ILE A 32 -3.02 0.05 10.02
N ARG A 33 -1.76 -0.08 9.54
CA ARG A 33 -0.65 -0.50 10.40
C ARG A 33 -0.34 0.60 11.41
N THR A 34 -0.30 0.25 12.70
CA THR A 34 0.10 1.17 13.78
C THR A 34 1.49 1.77 13.53
N THR A 35 2.42 0.94 13.05
CA THR A 35 3.78 1.36 12.69
C THR A 35 4.08 0.89 11.27
N PRO A 36 3.86 1.73 10.24
CA PRO A 36 4.11 1.40 8.83
C PRO A 36 5.60 1.46 8.47
N PHE A 37 6.40 0.67 9.19
CA PHE A 37 7.86 0.60 9.04
C PHE A 37 8.33 -0.85 9.06
N SER A 38 9.30 -1.16 8.21
CA SER A 38 10.00 -2.44 8.13
C SER A 38 11.47 -2.23 7.78
N LYS A 39 12.36 -2.83 8.56
CA LYS A 39 13.79 -2.88 8.27
C LYS A 39 14.10 -3.79 7.07
N TRP A 40 13.34 -4.86 6.91
CA TRP A 40 13.57 -5.90 5.90
C TRP A 40 12.98 -5.54 4.54
N ASN A 41 11.86 -4.83 4.55
CA ASN A 41 11.11 -4.45 3.35
C ASN A 41 10.96 -2.92 3.28
N PRO A 42 12.06 -2.16 3.09
CA PRO A 42 12.05 -0.69 3.18
C PRO A 42 11.17 -0.03 2.11
N LYS A 43 10.89 -0.70 0.99
CA LYS A 43 9.94 -0.23 -0.03
C LYS A 43 8.49 -0.11 0.52
N PHE A 44 8.17 -0.83 1.59
CA PHE A 44 6.87 -0.78 2.28
C PHE A 44 6.85 0.16 3.50
N ASN A 45 7.93 0.93 3.72
CA ASN A 45 7.91 2.03 4.69
C ASN A 45 6.99 3.13 4.18
N GLN A 46 6.28 3.78 5.10
CA GLN A 46 5.21 4.75 4.79
C GLN A 46 5.56 5.73 3.65
N ASP A 47 6.67 6.46 3.76
CA ASP A 47 7.00 7.52 2.79
C ASP A 47 7.33 6.94 1.41
N MET A 48 8.09 5.84 1.37
CA MET A 48 8.45 5.17 0.13
C MET A 48 7.23 4.52 -0.52
N LEU A 49 6.40 3.82 0.26
CA LEU A 49 5.18 3.19 -0.21
C LEU A 49 4.20 4.24 -0.74
N LYS A 50 4.04 5.35 -0.01
CA LYS A 50 3.21 6.48 -0.46
C LYS A 50 3.70 6.98 -1.81
N PHE A 51 4.99 7.33 -1.93
CA PHE A 51 5.59 7.83 -3.16
C PHE A 51 5.32 6.88 -4.34
N LEU A 52 5.70 5.61 -4.20
CA LEU A 52 5.55 4.60 -5.24
C LEU A 52 4.10 4.39 -5.67
N LEU A 53 3.14 4.43 -4.73
CA LEU A 53 1.71 4.30 -5.07
C LEU A 53 1.17 5.55 -5.78
N THR A 54 1.55 6.76 -5.32
CA THR A 54 1.10 8.00 -5.99
C THR A 54 1.62 8.15 -7.41
N GLU A 55 2.86 7.73 -7.69
CA GLU A 55 3.42 7.69 -9.05
C GLU A 55 2.61 6.79 -9.99
N GLN A 56 1.86 5.84 -9.43
CA GLN A 56 1.02 4.90 -10.16
C GLN A 56 -0.47 5.28 -10.14
N GLY A 57 -0.80 6.48 -9.65
CA GLY A 57 -2.18 6.98 -9.55
C GLY A 57 -2.99 6.38 -8.40
N ILE A 58 -2.36 5.65 -7.48
CA ILE A 58 -3.01 5.03 -6.33
C ILE A 58 -2.86 5.95 -5.12
N LYS A 59 -3.98 6.38 -4.55
CA LYS A 59 -3.97 7.23 -3.35
C LYS A 59 -3.65 6.39 -2.12
N TYR A 60 -2.64 6.80 -1.38
CA TYR A 60 -2.25 6.17 -0.13
C TYR A 60 -2.66 7.03 1.08
N ILE A 61 -3.41 6.45 2.00
CA ILE A 61 -3.92 7.10 3.21
C ILE A 61 -3.48 6.27 4.41
N ILE A 62 -2.87 6.91 5.40
CA ILE A 62 -2.65 6.27 6.70
C ILE A 62 -3.87 6.49 7.59
N TRP A 63 -4.36 5.41 8.20
CA TRP A 63 -5.43 5.46 9.18
C TRP A 63 -4.88 5.02 10.53
N GLY A 64 -5.08 5.82 11.56
CA GLY A 64 -4.61 5.51 12.92
C GLY A 64 -3.37 6.26 13.38
N LYS A 65 -3.02 7.39 12.72
CA LYS A 65 -2.25 8.43 13.43
C LYS A 65 -3.18 9.11 14.43
N ASN A 66 -3.00 8.79 15.71
CA ASN A 66 -3.39 9.69 16.80
C ASN A 66 -2.38 10.83 16.91
#